data_AF-R7PCC8-F1
#
_entry.id   AF-R7PCC8-F1
#
_cell.length_a   1.000
_cell.length_b   1.000
_cell.length_c   1.000
_cell.angle_alpha   90.00
_cell.angle_beta   90.00
_cell.angle_gamma   90.00
#
_symmetry.space_group_name_H-M   'P 1'
#
loop_
_entity.id
_entity.type
_entity.pdbx_description
1 polymer ?
#
loop_
_entity_poly.entity_id
_entity_poly.type
_entity_poly.pdbx_seq_one_letter_code
_entity_poly.pdbx_strand_id
1 'polypeptide(L)'
;MRPGGRRLARWALNRVYGRALTPGGPLVKLAEARGRKVRLSFDYAEGLTTSDGQPLRTFEVAGPDGVFYPAQAVVRHDAVVVESPQVEEPCSVRYGWQPFTRANLVNAAGLPASTFRVAVRATGR
;
A
#
# COMPACT_ATOMS: atom_id res chain seq x y z
N MET A 1 -16.15 -31.37 -18.49
CA MET A 1 -16.52 -30.48 -17.38
C MET A 1 -15.31 -29.63 -17.00
N ARG A 2 -15.42 -28.29 -17.06
CA ARG A 2 -14.37 -27.35 -16.58
C ARG A 2 -14.99 -26.44 -15.53
N PRO A 3 -14.31 -26.26 -14.40
CA PRO A 3 -14.12 -24.92 -13.83
C PRO A 3 -12.61 -24.68 -13.72
N GLY A 4 -12.00 -23.68 -14.35
CA GLY A 4 -12.42 -22.28 -14.35
C GLY A 4 -11.99 -21.57 -13.06
N GLY A 5 -10.76 -21.79 -12.55
CA GLY A 5 -10.32 -21.31 -11.24
C GLY A 5 -8.94 -20.65 -11.23
N ARG A 6 -8.92 -19.32 -11.42
CA ARG A 6 -7.99 -18.31 -10.85
C ARG A 6 -6.50 -18.69 -10.75
N ARG A 7 -5.78 -18.72 -11.89
CA ARG A 7 -4.30 -18.59 -11.92
C ARG A 7 -3.80 -17.43 -12.78
N LEU A 8 -4.55 -16.33 -12.88
CA LEU A 8 -4.15 -15.13 -13.63
C LEU A 8 -3.59 -13.98 -12.76
N ALA A 9 -3.57 -14.09 -11.43
CA ALA A 9 -3.08 -13.02 -10.56
C ALA A 9 -1.58 -13.11 -10.23
N ARG A 10 -0.75 -13.65 -11.14
CA ARG A 10 0.71 -13.81 -10.90
C ARG A 10 1.61 -12.80 -11.61
N TRP A 11 1.05 -11.79 -12.28
CA TRP A 11 1.85 -10.85 -13.08
C TRP A 11 1.50 -9.37 -12.87
N ALA A 12 0.59 -9.05 -11.95
CA ALA A 12 0.19 -7.65 -11.73
C ALA A 12 1.15 -6.94 -10.77
N LEU A 13 1.97 -6.08 -11.39
CA LEU A 13 2.31 -4.74 -10.88
C LEU A 13 3.58 -4.51 -10.07
N ASN A 14 4.63 -5.32 -10.19
CA ASN A 14 5.97 -4.92 -9.71
C ASN A 14 6.83 -4.19 -10.76
N ARG A 15 6.27 -3.80 -11.92
CA ARG A 15 7.00 -3.13 -13.02
C ARG A 15 6.58 -1.69 -13.34
N VAL A 16 5.65 -1.08 -12.61
CA VAL A 16 5.09 0.23 -13.01
C VAL A 16 5.89 1.43 -12.49
N TYR A 17 6.85 1.26 -11.57
CA TYR A 17 7.66 2.38 -11.10
C TYR A 17 9.09 2.32 -11.63
N GLY A 18 9.21 2.48 -12.95
CA GLY A 18 10.45 2.76 -13.68
C GLY A 18 10.99 4.17 -13.45
N ARG A 19 10.98 4.64 -12.20
CA ARG A 19 11.76 5.80 -11.80
C ARG A 19 12.47 5.40 -10.52
N ALA A 20 13.74 5.04 -10.69
CA ALA A 20 14.67 4.72 -9.63
C ALA A 20 14.66 5.87 -8.60
N LEU A 21 13.78 5.77 -7.61
CA LEU A 21 13.86 6.54 -6.39
C LEU A 21 14.93 5.83 -5.57
N THR A 22 16.05 6.52 -5.43
CA THR A 22 17.23 6.26 -4.61
C THR A 22 16.99 5.21 -3.52
N PRO A 23 17.82 4.15 -3.42
CA PRO A 23 17.68 3.14 -2.38
C PRO A 23 17.87 3.81 -1.03
N GLY A 24 16.78 3.97 -0.26
CA GLY A 24 16.83 4.63 1.03
C GLY A 24 15.53 4.59 1.83
N GLY A 25 14.37 4.61 1.16
CA GLY A 25 13.07 4.57 1.84
C GLY A 25 12.45 3.18 1.95
N PRO A 26 11.42 3.01 2.79
CA PRO A 26 10.64 1.78 2.87
C PRO A 26 9.96 1.48 1.54
N LEU A 27 10.08 0.24 1.07
CA LEU A 27 9.61 -0.19 -0.25
C LEU A 27 8.49 -1.20 -0.11
N VAL A 28 7.34 -0.95 -0.75
CA VAL A 28 6.19 -1.86 -0.64
C VAL A 28 6.52 -3.22 -1.25
N LYS A 29 6.32 -4.29 -0.48
CA LYS A 29 6.59 -5.67 -0.87
C LYS A 29 5.30 -6.43 -1.18
N LEU A 30 4.30 -6.28 -0.31
CA LEU A 30 3.05 -7.03 -0.40
C LEU A 30 1.89 -6.25 0.19
N ALA A 31 0.70 -6.42 -0.37
CA ALA A 31 -0.56 -5.95 0.18
C ALA A 31 -1.53 -7.11 0.37
N GLU A 32 -1.99 -7.32 1.60
CA GLU A 32 -2.90 -8.41 1.97
C GLU A 32 -4.20 -7.84 2.54
N ALA A 33 -5.35 -8.16 1.95
CA ALA A 33 -6.64 -7.83 2.53
C ALA A 33 -7.03 -8.82 3.62
N ARG A 34 -7.40 -8.27 4.78
CA ARG A 34 -8.01 -8.92 5.94
C ARG A 34 -9.37 -8.25 6.17
N GLY A 35 -10.39 -8.69 5.41
CA GLY A 35 -11.68 -8.00 5.37
C GLY A 35 -11.54 -6.61 4.76
N ARG A 36 -12.01 -5.57 5.48
CA ARG A 36 -11.93 -4.16 5.05
C ARG A 36 -10.54 -3.52 5.28
N LYS A 37 -9.64 -4.21 5.99
CA LYS A 37 -8.29 -3.71 6.29
C LYS A 37 -7.28 -4.33 5.34
N VAL A 38 -6.34 -3.52 4.87
CA VAL A 38 -5.21 -3.95 4.04
C VAL A 38 -3.94 -3.87 4.86
N ARG A 39 -3.24 -4.98 5.03
CA ARG A 39 -1.90 -5.00 5.61
C ARG A 39 -0.87 -4.87 4.48
N LEU A 40 -0.12 -3.77 4.51
CA LEU A 40 1.01 -3.51 3.64
C LEU A 40 2.30 -3.92 4.36
N SER A 41 3.08 -4.80 3.74
CA SER A 41 4.42 -5.16 4.18
C SER A 41 5.44 -4.41 3.35
N PHE A 42 6.50 -3.91 3.99
CA PHE A 42 7.57 -3.16 3.33
C PHE A 42 8.92 -3.84 3.54
N ASP A 43 9.81 -3.72 2.57
CA ASP A 43 11.25 -3.90 2.78
C ASP A 43 11.84 -2.57 3.29
N TYR A 44 12.91 -2.63 4.09
CA TYR A 44 13.48 -1.47 4.80
C TYR A 44 12.47 -0.75 5.72
N ALA A 45 11.60 -1.54 6.35
CA ALA A 45 10.52 -1.10 7.22
C ALA A 45 10.94 -0.91 8.69
N GLU A 46 12.24 -1.01 8.99
CA GLU A 46 12.73 -0.88 10.35
C GLU A 46 12.41 0.52 10.90
N GLY A 47 11.66 0.55 12.00
CA GLY A 47 11.18 1.77 12.64
C GLY A 47 10.35 2.67 11.73
N LEU A 48 9.43 2.08 10.96
CA LEU A 48 8.42 2.85 10.23
C LEU A 48 7.75 3.86 11.16
N THR A 49 7.76 5.11 10.75
CA THR A 49 7.16 6.21 11.50
C THR A 49 6.75 7.33 10.55
N THR A 50 6.24 8.41 11.11
CA THR A 50 5.88 9.61 10.38
C THR A 50 6.93 10.69 10.59
N SER A 51 7.33 11.38 9.54
CA SER A 51 8.32 12.47 9.62
C SER A 51 7.88 13.63 10.50
N ASP A 52 6.58 13.85 10.64
CA ASP A 52 5.98 14.99 11.34
C ASP A 52 5.21 14.60 12.62
N GLY A 53 5.25 13.33 13.02
CA GLY A 53 4.48 12.82 14.17
C GLY A 53 2.96 12.86 14.00
N GLN A 54 2.47 13.19 12.80
CA GLN A 54 1.05 13.22 12.45
C GLN A 54 0.60 11.86 11.93
N PRO A 55 -0.72 11.58 11.89
CA PRO A 55 -1.24 10.36 11.26
C PRO A 55 -0.75 10.20 9.82
N LEU A 56 -0.57 8.95 9.38
CA LEU A 56 -0.19 8.68 8.00
C LEU A 56 -1.25 9.22 7.03
N ARG A 57 -0.78 9.95 6.03
CA ARG A 57 -1.62 10.58 5.01
C ARG A 57 -1.22 10.14 3.61
N THR A 58 -2.03 10.50 2.62
CA THR A 58 -1.83 10.20 1.19
C THR A 58 -1.98 8.72 0.82
N PHE A 59 -2.59 7.91 1.69
CA PHE A 59 -3.03 6.57 1.36
C PHE A 59 -4.40 6.60 0.72
N GLU A 60 -4.53 5.89 -0.38
CA GLU A 60 -5.80 5.74 -1.08
C GLU A 60 -6.02 4.28 -1.45
N VAL A 61 -7.25 3.83 -1.28
CA VAL A 61 -7.67 2.46 -1.54
C VAL A 61 -8.73 2.50 -2.63
N ALA A 62 -8.61 1.60 -3.61
CA ALA A 62 -9.64 1.39 -4.62
C ALA A 62 -10.34 0.05 -4.40
N GLY A 63 -11.65 0.08 -4.59
CA GLY A 63 -12.49 -1.11 -4.62
C GLY A 63 -12.49 -1.78 -5.99
N PRO A 64 -13.42 -2.73 -6.21
CA PRO A 64 -13.64 -3.36 -7.52
C PRO A 64 -14.17 -2.39 -8.58
N ASP A 65 -14.70 -1.24 -8.15
CA ASP A 65 -15.13 -0.11 -8.99
C ASP A 65 -13.96 0.64 -9.65
N GLY A 66 -12.73 0.47 -9.13
CA GLY A 66 -11.53 1.13 -9.63
C GLY A 66 -11.39 2.60 -9.22
N VAL A 67 -12.29 3.11 -8.37
CA VAL A 67 -12.24 4.47 -7.84
C VAL A 67 -11.40 4.49 -6.57
N PHE A 68 -10.44 5.42 -6.49
CA PHE A 68 -9.57 5.56 -5.33
C PHE A 68 -10.20 6.51 -4.31
N TYR A 69 -10.41 5.99 -3.10
CA TYR A 69 -10.91 6.74 -1.97
C TYR A 69 -9.81 6.97 -0.93
N PRO A 70 -9.83 8.10 -0.22
CA PRO A 70 -8.91 8.33 0.89
C PRO A 70 -9.08 7.24 1.95
N ALA A 71 -7.94 6.80 2.49
CA ALA A 71 -7.88 5.75 3.49
C ALA A 71 -7.02 6.18 4.67
N GLN A 72 -7.41 5.76 5.86
CA GLN A 72 -6.59 5.92 7.06
C GLN A 72 -5.54 4.81 7.09
N ALA A 73 -4.31 5.19 7.42
CA ALA A 73 -3.20 4.27 7.55
C ALA A 73 -2.60 4.39 8.95
N VAL A 74 -2.21 3.25 9.52
CA VAL A 74 -1.56 3.18 10.82
C VAL A 74 -0.35 2.26 10.74
N VAL A 75 0.77 2.71 11.29
CA VAL A 75 1.94 1.83 11.44
C VAL A 75 1.67 0.83 12.57
N ARG A 76 1.98 -0.43 12.29
CA ARG A 76 1.91 -1.56 13.21
C ARG A 76 3.20 -2.36 13.05
N HIS A 77 4.17 -2.10 13.93
CA HIS A 77 5.53 -2.61 13.81
C HIS A 77 6.11 -2.31 12.42
N ASP A 78 6.43 -3.33 11.64
CA ASP A 78 7.07 -3.22 10.32
C ASP A 78 6.06 -3.24 9.16
N ALA A 79 4.77 -3.08 9.48
CA ALA A 79 3.67 -3.07 8.51
C ALA A 79 2.82 -1.82 8.65
N VAL A 80 2.18 -1.42 7.54
CA VAL A 80 1.16 -0.38 7.55
C VAL A 80 -0.19 -1.03 7.33
N VAL A 81 -1.13 -0.80 8.25
CA VAL A 81 -2.51 -1.22 8.09
C VAL A 81 -3.30 -0.04 7.54
N VAL A 82 -3.90 -0.23 6.37
CA VAL A 82 -4.70 0.76 5.67
C VAL A 82 -6.16 0.33 5.69
N GLU A 83 -7.07 1.23 6.03
CA GLU A 83 -8.50 0.98 6.01
C GLU A 83 -9.27 2.18 5.45
N SER A 84 -10.33 1.92 4.68
CA SER A 84 -11.23 2.96 4.20
C SER A 84 -12.67 2.56 4.49
N PRO A 85 -13.49 3.43 5.10
CA PRO A 85 -14.90 3.16 5.32
C PRO A 85 -15.70 3.16 4.01
N GLN A 86 -15.16 3.74 2.94
CA GLN A 86 -15.81 3.81 1.62
C GLN A 86 -15.56 2.57 0.77
N VAL A 87 -14.56 1.75 1.12
CA VAL A 87 -14.17 0.57 0.35
C VAL A 87 -14.33 -0.68 1.20
N GLU A 88 -15.38 -1.44 0.92
CA GLU A 88 -15.62 -2.71 1.62
C GLU A 88 -14.66 -3.80 1.17
N GLU A 89 -14.34 -3.83 -0.13
CA GLU A 89 -13.49 -4.84 -0.76
C GLU A 89 -12.25 -4.19 -1.40
N PRO A 90 -11.17 -3.98 -0.62
CA PRO A 90 -9.98 -3.32 -1.13
C PRO A 90 -9.28 -4.18 -2.19
N CYS A 91 -9.17 -3.64 -3.40
CA CYS A 91 -8.56 -4.28 -4.56
C CYS A 91 -7.19 -3.69 -4.92
N SER A 92 -6.98 -2.39 -4.69
CA SER A 92 -5.68 -1.73 -4.92
C SER A 92 -5.41 -0.67 -3.86
N VAL A 93 -4.14 -0.48 -3.49
CA VAL A 93 -3.71 0.63 -2.64
C VAL A 93 -2.64 1.43 -3.37
N ARG A 94 -2.70 2.75 -3.23
CA ARG A 94 -1.65 3.66 -3.68
C ARG A 94 -1.25 4.63 -2.57
N TYR A 95 -0.03 5.13 -2.67
CA TYR A 95 0.56 6.06 -1.72
C TYR A 95 1.29 7.19 -2.44
N GLY A 96 1.06 8.43 -1.98
CA GLY A 96 1.72 9.62 -2.51
C GLY A 96 1.36 9.94 -3.98
N TRP A 97 0.18 9.50 -4.45
CA TRP A 97 -0.32 9.73 -5.82
C TRP A 97 -0.88 11.15 -6.03
N GLN A 98 -0.22 12.16 -5.48
CA GLN A 98 -0.61 13.56 -5.57
C GLN A 98 0.51 14.37 -6.26
N PRO A 99 0.16 15.42 -7.04
CA PRO A 99 1.16 16.24 -7.74
C PRO A 99 2.15 16.93 -6.79
N PHE A 100 1.73 17.22 -5.55
CA PHE A 100 2.60 17.64 -4.45
C PHE A 100 2.51 16.58 -3.35
N THR A 101 3.56 15.77 -3.19
CA THR A 101 3.55 14.70 -2.20
C THR A 101 3.65 15.32 -0.79
N ARG A 102 2.55 15.25 -0.04
CA ARG A 102 2.53 15.48 1.41
C ARG A 102 2.78 14.18 2.19
N ALA A 103 3.35 13.19 1.51
CA ALA A 103 3.61 11.88 2.04
C ALA A 103 4.57 11.99 3.25
N ASN A 104 4.21 11.36 4.36
CA ASN A 104 4.94 11.48 5.62
C ASN A 104 5.47 10.15 6.17
N LEU A 105 5.25 9.03 5.48
CA LEU A 105 5.83 7.74 5.85
C LEU A 105 7.35 7.78 5.68
N VAL A 106 8.08 7.53 6.76
CA VAL A 106 9.54 7.39 6.79
C VAL A 106 9.93 6.13 7.56
N ASN A 107 11.16 5.65 7.38
CA ASN A 107 11.75 4.61 8.24
C ASN A 107 12.55 5.23 9.41
N ALA A 108 13.20 4.39 10.23
CA ALA A 108 14.06 4.82 11.33
C ALA A 108 15.21 5.75 10.90
N ALA A 109 15.67 5.61 9.65
CA ALA A 109 16.70 6.47 9.07
C ALA A 109 16.17 7.86 8.64
N GLY A 110 14.87 8.12 8.82
CA GLY A 110 14.22 9.37 8.40
C GLY A 110 14.01 9.48 6.89
N LEU A 111 14.15 8.37 6.15
CA LEU A 111 14.07 8.35 4.70
C LEU A 111 12.61 8.13 4.24
N PRO A 112 12.09 8.98 3.34
CA PRO A 112 10.68 8.92 2.92
C PRO A 112 10.40 7.71 2.05
N ALA A 113 9.21 7.15 2.24
CA ALA A 113 8.67 6.11 1.38
C ALA A 113 8.45 6.64 -0.04
N SER A 114 8.89 5.88 -1.02
CA SER A 114 8.63 6.17 -2.43
C SER A 114 7.13 6.08 -2.75
N THR A 115 6.68 6.80 -3.77
CA THR A 115 5.31 6.66 -4.27
C THR A 115 5.14 5.26 -4.85
N PHE A 116 4.02 4.61 -4.54
CA PHE A 116 3.77 3.25 -5.01
C PHE A 116 2.29 3.00 -5.27
N ARG A 117 2.03 1.96 -6.08
CA ARG A 117 0.72 1.37 -6.28
C ARG A 117 0.87 -0.14 -6.28
N VAL A 118 0.06 -0.81 -5.48
CA VAL A 118 0.08 -2.25 -5.29
C VAL A 118 -1.33 -2.83 -5.40
N ALA A 119 -1.44 -4.02 -5.97
CA ALA A 119 -2.68 -4.77 -5.98
C ALA A 119 -2.84 -5.53 -4.67
N VAL A 120 -4.03 -5.48 -4.08
CA VAL A 120 -4.33 -6.14 -2.83
C VAL A 120 -4.68 -7.59 -3.10
N ARG A 121 -4.03 -8.49 -2.37
CA ARG A 121 -4.33 -9.91 -2.43
C ARG A 121 -5.28 -10.25 -1.29
N ALA A 122 -6.46 -10.77 -1.62
CA ALA A 122 -7.31 -11.39 -0.61
C ALA A 122 -6.56 -12.61 -0.03
N THR A 123 -6.28 -12.59 1.27
CA THR A 123 -5.82 -13.80 1.97
C THR A 123 -7.03 -14.74 2.05
N GLY A 124 -7.17 -15.60 1.03
CA GLY A 124 -8.12 -16.70 1.05
C GLY A 124 -7.75 -17.68 2.17
N ARG A 125 -8.78 -18.13 2.88
CA ARG A 125 -8.73 -19.22 3.88
C ARG A 125 -7.81 -20.37 3.47
#